data_AF-A0A202DJL7-F1
#
_entry.id   AF-A0A202DJL7-F1
#
_cell.length_a   1.000
_cell.length_b   1.000
_cell.length_c   1.000
_cell.angle_alpha   90.00
_cell.angle_beta   90.00
_cell.angle_gamma   90.00
#
_symmetry.space_group_name_H-M   'P 1'
#
loop_
_entity.id
_entity.type
_entity.pdbx_description
1 polymer ?
#
loop_
_entity_poly.entity_id
_entity_poly.type
_entity_poly.pdbx_seq_one_letter_code
_entity_poly.pdbx_strand_id
1 'polypeptide(L)'
;MMRRLFILSVISAVIFLQSADAQNYFTNAVDDLLGTPGNWTAGLPTNSINVGIIREGDSVTNSTGVTYTNYYLEFQTNSSLRNLKYAQSGAAMSGGELTLNGGTISVDRGLTTRGGAIWTINSGTFNGELSLWDSGTTVHINGGSITGTKSIVVRAGTVLNINGGEVGSASTYLSQLGGNTVFSGDGGVANFNGGDCYFNSVIGCFSAAAIMRYNVIGQTGSINANNISQNQNSETTIRINFQPGTGIPFTIANSNGWAEVEWNADRLLYNGSNSTEWGGLTWAGATNWNAFGRYYRFNFESNTLSLAYEPPPSGTAIIVQ
;
A
#
# COMPACT_ATOMS: atom_id res chain seq x y z
N MET A 1 3.76 66.24 8.96
CA MET A 1 5.19 65.82 8.99
C MET A 1 5.29 64.46 8.30
N MET A 2 5.53 64.46 6.98
CA MET A 2 5.68 63.24 6.18
C MET A 2 7.09 62.66 6.40
N ARG A 3 7.19 61.37 6.73
CA ARG A 3 8.42 60.61 6.54
C ARG A 3 8.16 59.54 5.49
N ARG A 4 8.77 59.75 4.33
CA ARG A 4 8.95 58.78 3.25
C ARG A 4 9.90 57.69 3.75
N LEU A 5 9.58 56.42 3.54
CA LEU A 5 10.58 55.36 3.50
C LEU A 5 10.30 54.51 2.25
N PHE A 6 11.16 54.69 1.26
CA PHE A 6 11.30 53.91 0.04
C PHE A 6 12.45 52.93 0.30
N ILE A 7 12.24 51.63 0.37
CA ILE A 7 13.32 50.64 0.22
C ILE A 7 12.82 49.44 -0.59
N LEU A 8 13.37 49.38 -1.81
CA LEU A 8 13.57 48.30 -2.78
C LEU A 8 12.90 46.94 -2.52
N SER A 9 11.94 46.61 -3.39
CA SER A 9 11.60 45.24 -3.77
C SER A 9 12.63 44.70 -4.77
N VAL A 10 13.53 43.83 -4.32
CA VAL A 10 14.37 43.02 -5.23
C VAL A 10 13.52 41.81 -5.65
N ILE A 11 12.97 41.87 -6.86
CA ILE A 11 12.41 40.70 -7.55
C ILE A 11 13.61 39.89 -8.06
N SER A 12 14.04 38.88 -7.31
CA SER A 12 14.89 37.83 -7.87
C SER A 12 14.02 36.97 -8.77
N ALA A 13 14.05 37.24 -10.06
CA ALA A 13 13.57 36.31 -11.07
C ALA A 13 14.49 35.08 -11.03
N VAL A 14 14.08 34.03 -10.32
CA VAL A 14 14.66 32.70 -10.49
C VAL A 14 14.17 32.22 -11.86
N ILE A 15 15.01 32.42 -12.88
CA ILE A 15 14.83 31.78 -14.18
C ILE A 15 15.12 30.29 -13.94
N PHE A 16 14.08 29.50 -13.75
CA PHE A 16 14.15 28.05 -13.94
C PHE A 16 14.37 27.81 -15.42
N LEU A 17 15.63 27.74 -15.83
CA LEU A 17 16.02 27.01 -17.02
C LEU A 17 15.81 25.53 -16.70
N GLN A 18 14.56 25.05 -16.77
CA GLN A 18 14.31 23.64 -17.02
C GLN A 18 14.83 23.40 -18.44
N SER A 19 15.94 22.69 -18.59
CA SER A 19 16.17 21.98 -19.84
C SER A 19 14.93 21.11 -20.04
N ALA A 20 14.20 21.33 -21.12
CA ALA A 20 13.21 20.38 -21.57
C ALA A 20 14.00 19.14 -22.01
N ASP A 21 14.38 18.31 -21.05
CA ASP A 21 15.02 17.04 -21.33
C ASP A 21 14.08 16.30 -22.29
N ALA A 22 14.63 15.86 -23.42
CA ALA A 22 13.83 15.23 -24.46
C ALA A 22 13.13 14.01 -23.86
N GLN A 23 11.80 14.06 -23.83
CA GLN A 23 10.99 12.98 -23.29
C GLN A 23 11.28 11.68 -24.04
N ASN A 24 11.52 10.60 -23.29
CA ASN A 24 11.78 9.29 -23.84
C ASN A 24 10.47 8.53 -23.97
N TYR A 25 10.06 8.27 -25.20
CA TYR A 25 8.75 7.69 -25.49
C TYR A 25 8.89 6.29 -26.03
N PHE A 26 7.95 5.43 -25.64
CA PHE A 26 7.75 4.16 -26.32
C PHE A 26 7.25 4.42 -27.74
N THR A 27 7.81 3.71 -28.71
CA THR A 27 7.51 3.87 -30.14
C THR A 27 6.99 2.60 -30.81
N ASN A 28 7.20 1.44 -30.19
CA ASN A 28 6.88 0.14 -30.80
C ASN A 28 7.50 -0.01 -32.21
N ALA A 29 8.68 0.58 -32.43
CA ALA A 29 9.29 0.65 -33.76
C ALA A 29 9.88 -0.70 -34.22
N VAL A 30 10.30 -1.54 -33.27
CA VAL A 30 10.88 -2.87 -33.52
C VAL A 30 9.86 -3.95 -33.20
N ASP A 31 9.31 -3.92 -32.00
CA ASP A 31 8.32 -4.85 -31.47
C ASP A 31 7.55 -4.20 -30.31
N ASP A 32 6.62 -4.91 -29.69
CA ASP A 32 5.87 -4.39 -28.55
C ASP A 32 6.57 -4.65 -27.20
N LEU A 33 7.83 -5.10 -27.18
CA LEU A 33 8.52 -5.46 -25.94
C LEU A 33 9.09 -4.25 -25.21
N LEU A 34 8.82 -4.16 -23.90
CA LEU A 34 9.32 -3.11 -23.00
C LEU A 34 10.86 -3.01 -23.00
N GLY A 35 11.53 -4.14 -23.22
CA GLY A 35 12.98 -4.31 -23.01
C GLY A 35 13.83 -4.08 -24.23
N THR A 36 13.21 -3.80 -25.38
CA THR A 36 13.93 -3.62 -26.64
C THR A 36 14.37 -2.16 -26.75
N PRO A 37 15.69 -1.84 -26.73
CA PRO A 37 16.17 -0.46 -26.77
C PRO A 37 15.69 0.34 -27.99
N GLY A 38 15.46 -0.33 -29.12
CA GLY A 38 14.97 0.30 -30.35
C GLY A 38 13.52 0.79 -30.30
N ASN A 39 12.76 0.42 -29.26
CA ASN A 39 11.39 0.88 -29.05
C ASN A 39 11.31 2.21 -28.28
N TRP A 40 12.44 2.86 -28.00
CA TRP A 40 12.51 4.04 -27.16
C TRP A 40 13.20 5.19 -27.89
N THR A 41 12.61 6.38 -27.87
CA THR A 41 13.17 7.56 -28.57
C THR A 41 14.53 8.00 -28.03
N ALA A 42 14.86 7.64 -26.78
CA ALA A 42 16.14 7.94 -26.14
C ALA A 42 16.78 6.69 -25.50
N GLY A 43 16.55 5.50 -26.08
CA GLY A 43 17.06 4.23 -25.55
C GLY A 43 16.36 3.77 -24.27
N LEU A 44 16.82 2.67 -23.66
CA LEU A 44 16.14 2.11 -22.50
C LEU A 44 16.08 3.11 -21.32
N PRO A 45 14.92 3.27 -20.67
CA PRO A 45 14.75 4.20 -19.58
C PRO A 45 15.30 3.63 -18.27
N THR A 46 16.62 3.74 -18.06
CA THR A 46 17.35 3.07 -16.98
C THR A 46 17.81 3.98 -15.83
N ASN A 47 17.43 5.26 -15.86
CA ASN A 47 17.76 6.23 -14.81
C ASN A 47 16.65 7.30 -14.70
N SER A 48 16.61 8.01 -13.57
CA SER A 48 15.57 9.00 -13.26
C SER A 48 15.57 10.24 -14.15
N ILE A 49 16.65 10.49 -14.90
CA ILE A 49 16.72 11.58 -15.88
C ILE A 49 16.08 11.13 -17.21
N ASN A 50 16.13 9.83 -17.51
CA ASN A 50 15.58 9.22 -18.72
C ASN A 50 14.33 8.38 -18.41
N VAL A 51 13.22 9.04 -18.06
CA VAL A 51 11.94 8.36 -17.80
C VAL A 51 11.27 7.98 -19.12
N GLY A 52 10.95 6.69 -19.25
CA GLY A 52 10.23 6.13 -20.39
C GLY A 52 8.73 6.28 -20.26
N ILE A 53 8.11 7.02 -21.17
CA ILE A 53 6.68 7.29 -21.21
C ILE A 53 6.01 6.35 -22.21
N ILE A 54 5.09 5.52 -21.72
CA ILE A 54 4.12 4.76 -22.52
C ILE A 54 2.89 5.66 -22.67
N ARG A 55 2.65 6.15 -23.90
CA ARG A 55 1.64 7.20 -24.12
C ARG A 55 0.23 6.66 -24.06
N GLU A 56 -0.72 7.59 -24.05
CA GLU A 56 -2.12 7.25 -24.15
C GLU A 56 -2.42 6.32 -25.33
N GLY A 57 -3.08 5.20 -25.02
CA GLY A 57 -3.46 4.17 -26.00
C GLY A 57 -2.35 3.20 -26.41
N ASP A 58 -1.09 3.46 -26.03
CA ASP A 58 0.01 2.54 -26.33
C ASP A 58 -0.15 1.22 -25.57
N SER A 59 0.25 0.13 -26.22
CA SER A 59 0.28 -1.21 -25.63
C SER A 59 1.69 -1.75 -25.73
N VAL A 60 2.26 -2.07 -24.57
CA VAL A 60 3.56 -2.71 -24.44
C VAL A 60 3.39 -4.08 -23.79
N THR A 61 4.25 -5.02 -24.15
CA THR A 61 4.36 -6.33 -23.54
C THR A 61 5.70 -6.48 -22.86
N ASN A 62 5.75 -7.34 -21.87
CA ASN A 62 7.00 -7.70 -21.23
C ASN A 62 7.25 -9.18 -21.46
N SER A 63 8.48 -9.48 -21.85
CA SER A 63 8.88 -10.83 -22.23
C SER A 63 8.83 -11.77 -21.03
N THR A 64 8.23 -12.92 -21.25
CA THR A 64 8.21 -14.05 -20.34
C THR A 64 9.55 -14.31 -19.64
N GLY A 65 9.53 -14.39 -18.30
CA GLY A 65 10.70 -14.76 -17.49
C GLY A 65 11.79 -13.69 -17.40
N VAL A 66 11.56 -12.49 -17.95
CA VAL A 66 12.53 -11.40 -17.91
C VAL A 66 12.42 -10.64 -16.58
N THR A 67 13.59 -10.32 -16.02
CA THR A 67 13.72 -9.31 -14.97
C THR A 67 14.15 -8.00 -15.61
N TYR A 68 13.34 -6.97 -15.47
CA TYR A 68 13.68 -5.60 -15.85
C TYR A 68 14.37 -4.94 -14.68
N THR A 69 15.61 -4.49 -14.87
CA THR A 69 16.39 -3.87 -13.81
C THR A 69 16.49 -2.36 -14.02
N ASN A 70 16.45 -1.60 -12.92
CA ASN A 70 16.67 -0.14 -12.89
C ASN A 70 15.79 0.64 -13.88
N TYR A 71 14.54 0.25 -14.09
CA TYR A 71 13.64 0.93 -15.04
C TYR A 71 13.09 2.22 -14.44
N TYR A 72 12.74 3.20 -15.28
CA TYR A 72 12.02 4.41 -14.89
C TYR A 72 10.90 4.64 -15.87
N LEU A 73 9.67 4.30 -15.49
CA LEU A 73 8.55 4.18 -16.42
C LEU A 73 7.35 5.00 -15.97
N GLU A 74 6.66 5.59 -16.93
CA GLU A 74 5.36 6.22 -16.75
C GLU A 74 4.35 5.67 -17.74
N PHE A 75 3.26 5.10 -17.22
CA PHE A 75 2.11 4.63 -17.99
C PHE A 75 1.00 5.67 -17.92
N GLN A 76 0.69 6.30 -19.05
CA GLN A 76 -0.37 7.31 -19.15
C GLN A 76 -1.77 6.69 -19.29
N THR A 77 -2.80 7.54 -19.29
CA THR A 77 -4.21 7.15 -19.43
C THR A 77 -4.42 6.18 -20.58
N ASN A 78 -5.17 5.10 -20.39
CA ASN A 78 -5.46 4.08 -21.42
C ASN A 78 -4.24 3.36 -22.02
N SER A 79 -3.01 3.63 -21.57
CA SER A 79 -1.85 2.81 -21.91
C SER A 79 -1.99 1.42 -21.27
N SER A 80 -1.30 0.42 -21.80
CA SER A 80 -1.34 -0.92 -21.22
C SER A 80 -0.01 -1.65 -21.21
N LEU A 81 0.27 -2.35 -20.10
CA LEU A 81 1.26 -3.41 -20.01
C LEU A 81 0.54 -4.76 -20.02
N ARG A 82 0.79 -5.56 -21.05
CA ARG A 82 0.12 -6.86 -21.27
C ARG A 82 1.12 -8.03 -21.32
N ASN A 83 0.59 -9.25 -21.24
CA ASN A 83 1.30 -10.50 -21.49
C ASN A 83 2.53 -10.78 -20.59
N LEU A 84 2.42 -10.56 -19.28
CA LEU A 84 3.34 -11.21 -18.32
C LEU A 84 3.00 -12.70 -18.19
N LYS A 85 3.20 -13.44 -19.28
CA LYS A 85 2.86 -14.86 -19.42
C LYS A 85 4.07 -15.71 -19.05
N TYR A 86 3.88 -16.64 -18.12
CA TYR A 86 4.59 -17.92 -18.01
C TYR A 86 6.12 -17.95 -17.77
N ALA A 87 6.57 -17.72 -16.54
CA ALA A 87 7.68 -18.52 -16.02
C ALA A 87 7.34 -18.99 -14.60
N GLN A 88 7.92 -20.11 -14.17
CA GLN A 88 7.77 -20.60 -12.78
C GLN A 88 8.22 -19.55 -11.75
N SER A 89 8.95 -18.52 -12.19
CA SER A 89 9.12 -17.22 -11.56
C SER A 89 8.36 -16.15 -12.34
N GLY A 90 7.41 -15.44 -11.74
CA GLY A 90 6.73 -14.31 -12.39
C GLY A 90 7.72 -13.28 -12.95
N ALA A 91 7.31 -12.49 -13.95
CA ALA A 91 8.11 -11.36 -14.42
C ALA A 91 8.47 -10.48 -13.22
N ALA A 92 9.70 -9.96 -13.22
CA ALA A 92 10.20 -9.16 -12.11
C ALA A 92 10.60 -7.78 -12.60
N MET A 93 10.27 -6.78 -11.80
CA MET A 93 10.65 -5.40 -11.98
C MET A 93 11.51 -5.06 -10.76
N SER A 94 12.82 -5.00 -10.96
CA SER A 94 13.85 -4.98 -9.93
C SER A 94 14.59 -3.65 -9.90
N GLY A 95 14.44 -2.87 -8.83
CA GLY A 95 14.99 -1.52 -8.71
C GLY A 95 14.33 -0.52 -9.68
N GLY A 96 14.53 0.77 -9.44
CA GLY A 96 13.93 1.84 -10.26
C GLY A 96 12.49 2.20 -9.88
N GLU A 97 11.80 2.90 -10.78
CA GLU A 97 10.53 3.55 -10.52
C GLU A 97 9.48 3.27 -11.60
N LEU A 98 8.23 3.06 -11.19
CA LEU A 98 7.09 2.98 -12.10
C LEU A 98 5.95 3.85 -11.61
N THR A 99 5.40 4.67 -12.49
CA THR A 99 4.19 5.45 -12.24
C THR A 99 3.06 4.99 -13.16
N LEU A 100 1.89 4.71 -12.60
CA LEU A 100 0.66 4.41 -13.33
C LEU A 100 -0.33 5.57 -13.17
N ASN A 101 -0.55 6.31 -14.26
CA ASN A 101 -1.40 7.49 -14.38
C ASN A 101 -2.59 7.20 -15.30
N GLY A 102 -3.43 6.21 -14.95
CA GLY A 102 -4.68 5.92 -15.68
C GLY A 102 -4.59 4.79 -16.71
N GLY A 103 -3.43 4.14 -16.84
CA GLY A 103 -3.24 2.96 -17.69
C GLY A 103 -3.73 1.66 -17.05
N THR A 104 -3.48 0.54 -17.72
CA THR A 104 -3.75 -0.81 -17.22
C THR A 104 -2.49 -1.68 -17.20
N ILE A 105 -2.17 -2.27 -16.06
CA ILE A 105 -1.18 -3.36 -15.96
C ILE A 105 -1.96 -4.66 -15.77
N SER A 106 -1.87 -5.59 -16.71
CA SER A 106 -2.59 -6.87 -16.65
C SER A 106 -1.63 -8.06 -16.67
N VAL A 107 -1.70 -8.89 -15.63
CA VAL A 107 -0.72 -9.95 -15.37
C VAL A 107 -1.42 -11.28 -15.04
N ASP A 108 -1.06 -12.35 -15.75
CA ASP A 108 -1.77 -13.63 -15.62
C ASP A 108 -1.32 -14.45 -14.39
N ARG A 109 -0.01 -14.40 -14.06
CA ARG A 109 0.60 -15.19 -12.97
C ARG A 109 1.27 -14.37 -11.87
N GLY A 110 1.08 -13.06 -11.90
CA GLY A 110 1.62 -12.14 -10.92
C GLY A 110 2.85 -11.39 -11.40
N LEU A 111 3.13 -10.29 -10.72
CA LEU A 111 4.26 -9.41 -11.00
C LEU A 111 5.00 -9.13 -9.71
N THR A 112 6.30 -9.43 -9.73
CA THR A 112 7.18 -9.21 -8.59
C THR A 112 7.86 -7.85 -8.75
N THR A 113 7.56 -6.92 -7.86
CA THR A 113 8.36 -5.71 -7.67
C THR A 113 9.40 -5.98 -6.59
N ARG A 114 10.68 -5.64 -6.85
CA ARG A 114 11.79 -6.02 -5.97
C ARG A 114 13.00 -5.09 -6.04
N GLY A 115 14.05 -5.42 -5.28
CA GLY A 115 15.34 -4.74 -5.36
C GLY A 115 15.31 -3.25 -5.06
N GLY A 116 14.45 -2.80 -4.13
CA GLY A 116 14.31 -1.39 -3.80
C GLY A 116 13.46 -0.60 -4.79
N ALA A 117 12.62 -1.27 -5.58
CA ALA A 117 11.74 -0.60 -6.53
C ALA A 117 10.67 0.25 -5.85
N ILE A 118 10.32 1.38 -6.46
CA ILE A 118 9.27 2.29 -5.97
C ILE A 118 8.17 2.40 -7.02
N TRP A 119 6.96 1.99 -6.68
CA TRP A 119 5.82 2.10 -7.57
C TRP A 119 4.79 3.08 -7.03
N THR A 120 4.25 3.89 -7.93
CA THR A 120 3.17 4.83 -7.63
C THR A 120 2.01 4.61 -8.58
N ILE A 121 0.90 4.10 -8.05
CA ILE A 121 -0.36 3.95 -8.78
C ILE A 121 -1.25 5.13 -8.41
N ASN A 122 -1.28 6.15 -9.27
CA ASN A 122 -2.11 7.33 -9.06
C ASN A 122 -3.56 7.07 -9.48
N SER A 123 -3.73 6.36 -10.60
CA SER A 123 -5.03 5.97 -11.15
C SER A 123 -4.85 4.83 -12.16
N GLY A 124 -5.96 4.27 -12.65
CA GLY A 124 -5.94 3.16 -13.60
C GLY A 124 -6.19 1.81 -12.94
N THR A 125 -5.78 0.73 -13.60
CA THR A 125 -6.08 -0.64 -13.15
C THR A 125 -4.84 -1.52 -13.12
N PHE A 126 -4.56 -2.13 -11.98
CA PHE A 126 -3.68 -3.29 -11.90
C PHE A 126 -4.54 -4.55 -11.79
N ASN A 127 -4.44 -5.47 -12.75
CA ASN A 127 -5.19 -6.72 -12.75
C ASN A 127 -4.23 -7.92 -12.61
N GLY A 128 -4.25 -8.57 -11.45
CA GLY A 128 -3.51 -9.81 -11.18
C GLY A 128 -2.92 -9.89 -9.79
N GLU A 129 -1.88 -10.69 -9.61
CA GLU A 129 -1.15 -10.79 -8.33
C GLU A 129 -0.01 -9.76 -8.29
N LEU A 130 0.09 -9.03 -7.18
CA LEU A 130 1.19 -8.11 -6.93
C LEU A 130 2.06 -8.65 -5.78
N SER A 131 3.35 -8.82 -6.04
CA SER A 131 4.30 -9.36 -5.08
C SER A 131 5.41 -8.38 -4.79
N LEU A 132 5.59 -7.96 -3.54
CA LEU A 132 6.67 -7.07 -3.11
C LEU A 132 7.78 -7.89 -2.44
N TRP A 133 9.00 -7.78 -2.96
CA TRP A 133 10.17 -8.53 -2.50
C TRP A 133 11.36 -7.61 -2.24
N ASP A 134 12.34 -8.09 -1.47
CA ASP A 134 13.59 -7.41 -1.12
C ASP A 134 13.43 -6.08 -0.36
N SER A 135 14.33 -5.83 0.59
CA SER A 135 14.29 -4.64 1.42
C SER A 135 14.27 -3.34 0.60
N GLY A 136 13.47 -2.37 1.05
CA GLY A 136 13.35 -1.05 0.45
C GLY A 136 12.31 -0.95 -0.67
N THR A 137 11.77 -2.07 -1.15
CA THR A 137 10.71 -2.05 -2.17
C THR A 137 9.42 -1.48 -1.60
N THR A 138 8.85 -0.48 -2.28
CA THR A 138 7.65 0.24 -1.84
C THR A 138 6.64 0.38 -2.97
N VAL A 139 5.37 0.14 -2.67
CA VAL A 139 4.26 0.43 -3.58
C VAL A 139 3.28 1.39 -2.91
N HIS A 140 2.93 2.47 -3.61
CA HIS A 140 1.92 3.43 -3.23
C HIS A 140 0.71 3.29 -4.16
N ILE A 141 -0.48 3.14 -3.57
CA ILE A 141 -1.76 3.11 -4.28
C ILE A 141 -2.51 4.36 -3.84
N ASN A 142 -2.42 5.41 -4.64
CA ASN A 142 -3.08 6.68 -4.37
C ASN A 142 -4.52 6.72 -4.90
N GLY A 143 -4.83 5.87 -5.88
CA GLY A 143 -6.14 5.76 -6.50
C GLY A 143 -6.22 4.61 -7.50
N GLY A 144 -7.29 4.59 -8.29
CA GLY A 144 -7.54 3.52 -9.26
C GLY A 144 -8.03 2.23 -8.59
N SER A 145 -7.81 1.11 -9.27
CA SER A 145 -8.26 -0.22 -8.83
C SER A 145 -7.14 -1.26 -8.91
N ILE A 146 -6.91 -2.00 -7.84
CA ILE A 146 -6.18 -3.27 -7.91
C ILE A 146 -7.21 -4.40 -7.90
N THR A 147 -7.34 -5.09 -9.01
CA THR A 147 -8.30 -6.18 -9.20
C THR A 147 -7.59 -7.48 -9.57
N GLY A 148 -8.35 -8.57 -9.58
CA GLY A 148 -7.85 -9.92 -9.80
C GLY A 148 -8.32 -10.86 -8.71
N THR A 149 -8.11 -12.16 -8.92
CA THR A 149 -8.59 -13.20 -8.00
C THR A 149 -7.50 -13.75 -7.07
N LYS A 150 -6.25 -13.30 -7.23
CA LYS A 150 -5.10 -13.89 -6.55
C LYS A 150 -4.76 -13.15 -5.27
N SER A 151 -3.63 -12.44 -5.19
CA SER A 151 -3.13 -11.93 -3.92
C SER A 151 -2.36 -10.64 -4.07
N ILE A 152 -2.22 -9.91 -2.97
CA ILE A 152 -1.13 -8.96 -2.76
C ILE A 152 -0.20 -9.54 -1.71
N VAL A 153 1.02 -9.88 -2.12
CA VAL A 153 2.04 -10.46 -1.27
C VAL A 153 2.99 -9.36 -0.82
N VAL A 154 3.07 -9.13 0.49
CA VAL A 154 3.97 -8.15 1.10
C VAL A 154 5.00 -8.90 1.94
N ARG A 155 6.28 -8.83 1.56
CA ARG A 155 7.37 -9.58 2.23
C ARG A 155 8.18 -8.70 3.19
N ALA A 156 9.02 -9.36 3.98
CA ALA A 156 9.92 -8.71 4.93
C ALA A 156 10.73 -7.58 4.26
N GLY A 157 10.81 -6.43 4.93
CA GLY A 157 11.50 -5.24 4.43
C GLY A 157 10.79 -4.47 3.33
N THR A 158 9.55 -4.84 2.96
CA THR A 158 8.75 -4.14 1.94
C THR A 158 7.56 -3.39 2.52
N VAL A 159 7.13 -2.34 1.82
CA VAL A 159 6.04 -1.47 2.27
C VAL A 159 4.97 -1.34 1.18
N LEU A 160 3.73 -1.63 1.54
CA LEU A 160 2.54 -1.32 0.75
C LEU A 160 1.80 -0.16 1.42
N ASN A 161 1.62 0.94 0.71
CA ASN A 161 0.84 2.09 1.16
C ASN A 161 -0.45 2.18 0.33
N ILE A 162 -1.59 1.99 0.95
CA ILE A 162 -2.90 2.15 0.34
C ILE A 162 -3.44 3.51 0.82
N ASN A 163 -3.33 4.52 -0.03
CA ASN A 163 -3.73 5.89 0.25
C ASN A 163 -5.11 6.23 -0.29
N GLY A 164 -5.61 5.47 -1.28
CA GLY A 164 -6.92 5.63 -1.88
C GLY A 164 -7.20 4.55 -2.92
N GLY A 165 -8.34 4.69 -3.62
CA GLY A 165 -8.77 3.73 -4.64
C GLY A 165 -9.46 2.49 -4.06
N GLU A 166 -9.63 1.48 -4.91
CA GLU A 166 -10.22 0.18 -4.58
C GLU A 166 -9.16 -0.93 -4.69
N VAL A 167 -9.01 -1.74 -3.66
CA VAL A 167 -8.13 -2.92 -3.66
C VAL A 167 -8.97 -4.18 -3.44
N GLY A 168 -8.98 -5.07 -4.41
CA GLY A 168 -9.99 -6.12 -4.52
C GLY A 168 -11.31 -5.55 -5.05
N SER A 169 -12.41 -6.27 -4.82
CA SER A 169 -13.75 -5.73 -5.04
C SER A 169 -14.74 -6.38 -4.08
N ALA A 170 -15.80 -5.66 -3.72
CA ALA A 170 -16.84 -6.18 -2.81
C ALA A 170 -17.49 -7.48 -3.32
N SER A 171 -17.55 -7.66 -4.65
CA SER A 171 -18.10 -8.86 -5.29
C SER A 171 -17.06 -9.98 -5.50
N THR A 172 -15.78 -9.62 -5.56
CA THR A 172 -14.67 -10.54 -5.80
C THR A 172 -13.50 -10.12 -4.94
N TYR A 173 -13.50 -10.62 -3.71
CA TYR A 173 -12.39 -10.48 -2.79
C TYR A 173 -11.10 -11.01 -3.44
N LEU A 174 -9.99 -10.28 -3.31
CA LEU A 174 -8.67 -10.87 -3.57
C LEU A 174 -8.49 -12.07 -2.64
N SER A 175 -7.92 -13.18 -3.10
CA SER A 175 -7.73 -14.35 -2.23
C SER A 175 -6.97 -14.00 -0.95
N GLN A 176 -5.92 -13.16 -1.01
CA GLN A 176 -5.05 -12.91 0.15
C GLN A 176 -4.41 -11.51 0.14
N LEU A 177 -4.27 -10.91 1.32
CA LEU A 177 -3.31 -9.83 1.60
C LEU A 177 -2.29 -10.29 2.63
N GLY A 178 -1.01 -10.22 2.28
CA GLY A 178 0.09 -10.74 3.10
C GLY A 178 0.44 -12.19 2.74
N GLY A 179 1.50 -12.71 3.38
CA GLY A 179 2.01 -14.07 3.13
C GLY A 179 3.43 -14.10 2.57
N ASN A 180 4.43 -14.13 3.44
CA ASN A 180 5.83 -14.35 3.06
C ASN A 180 6.18 -15.84 3.09
N THR A 181 6.75 -16.42 2.01
CA THR A 181 7.19 -17.82 2.03
C THR A 181 8.59 -18.06 2.61
N VAL A 182 9.52 -17.09 2.64
CA VAL A 182 10.91 -17.37 3.12
C VAL A 182 11.66 -16.11 3.59
N PHE A 183 12.47 -16.28 4.65
CA PHE A 183 13.52 -15.40 5.23
C PHE A 183 13.15 -14.50 6.42
N SER A 184 14.07 -14.51 7.41
CA SER A 184 14.02 -13.87 8.72
C SER A 184 14.19 -12.35 8.66
N GLY A 185 13.43 -11.65 9.50
CA GLY A 185 13.37 -10.19 9.55
C GLY A 185 11.90 -9.76 9.63
N ASP A 186 11.65 -8.62 10.26
CA ASP A 186 10.31 -8.01 10.35
C ASP A 186 9.56 -8.15 9.03
N GLY A 187 8.39 -8.81 9.07
CA GLY A 187 7.58 -9.08 7.89
C GLY A 187 7.14 -7.81 7.17
N GLY A 188 6.33 -7.97 6.12
CA GLY A 188 5.85 -6.84 5.33
C GLY A 188 5.05 -5.84 6.14
N VAL A 189 5.01 -4.60 5.66
CA VAL A 189 4.15 -3.54 6.23
C VAL A 189 3.10 -3.17 5.20
N ALA A 190 1.82 -3.28 5.58
CA ALA A 190 0.70 -2.72 4.84
C ALA A 190 0.12 -1.55 5.65
N ASN A 191 0.15 -0.35 5.08
CA ASN A 191 -0.42 0.85 5.65
C ASN A 191 -1.72 1.20 4.92
N PHE A 192 -2.82 1.27 5.67
CA PHE A 192 -4.12 1.71 5.20
C PHE A 192 -4.32 3.18 5.60
N ASN A 193 -4.01 4.07 4.67
CA ASN A 193 -4.17 5.51 4.80
C ASN A 193 -5.48 6.01 4.13
N GLY A 194 -6.13 5.17 3.32
CA GLY A 194 -7.41 5.46 2.70
C GLY A 194 -7.93 4.28 1.84
N GLY A 195 -9.02 4.53 1.11
CA GLY A 195 -9.52 3.61 0.08
C GLY A 195 -10.29 2.40 0.62
N ASP A 196 -10.96 1.70 -0.29
CA ASP A 196 -11.76 0.52 0.03
C ASP A 196 -11.01 -0.75 -0.32
N CYS A 197 -10.88 -1.65 0.66
CA CYS A 197 -10.10 -2.86 0.55
C CYS A 197 -10.96 -4.10 0.81
N TYR A 198 -10.82 -5.11 -0.04
CA TYR A 198 -11.57 -6.36 -0.01
C TYR A 198 -10.65 -7.57 -0.19
N PHE A 199 -10.39 -8.29 0.91
CA PHE A 199 -9.58 -9.52 0.93
C PHE A 199 -10.35 -10.74 1.44
N ASN A 200 -10.14 -11.92 0.88
CA ASN A 200 -10.73 -13.11 1.46
C ASN A 200 -10.03 -13.40 2.80
N SER A 201 -8.70 -13.25 2.85
CA SER A 201 -7.95 -13.33 4.10
C SER A 201 -6.91 -12.22 4.22
N VAL A 202 -6.75 -11.69 5.43
CA VAL A 202 -5.46 -11.12 5.87
C VAL A 202 -4.62 -12.24 6.49
N ILE A 203 -3.34 -12.33 6.13
CA ILE A 203 -2.49 -13.48 6.43
C ILE A 203 -1.16 -13.06 7.05
N GLY A 204 -0.76 -13.75 8.12
CA GLY A 204 0.55 -13.60 8.76
C GLY A 204 1.73 -14.09 7.90
N CYS A 205 2.91 -14.12 8.51
CA CYS A 205 4.11 -14.66 7.87
C CYS A 205 4.20 -16.18 8.03
N PHE A 206 4.76 -16.91 7.07
CA PHE A 206 4.98 -18.36 7.20
C PHE A 206 6.20 -18.71 8.09
N SER A 207 6.96 -17.71 8.52
CA SER A 207 8.12 -17.84 9.40
C SER A 207 7.78 -17.40 10.82
N ALA A 208 8.14 -18.21 11.81
CA ALA A 208 7.86 -18.00 13.23
C ALA A 208 8.37 -16.67 13.80
N ALA A 209 9.48 -16.14 13.27
CA ALA A 209 10.10 -14.91 13.77
C ALA A 209 9.64 -13.65 13.02
N ALA A 210 8.83 -13.79 11.96
CA ALA A 210 8.43 -12.66 11.12
C ALA A 210 7.04 -12.14 11.50
N ILE A 211 6.92 -10.81 11.51
CA ILE A 211 5.69 -10.10 11.86
C ILE A 211 5.12 -9.36 10.64
N MET A 212 3.94 -9.76 10.18
CA MET A 212 3.18 -8.96 9.21
C MET A 212 2.46 -7.82 9.95
N ARG A 213 2.72 -6.57 9.54
CA ARG A 213 2.09 -5.38 10.16
C ARG A 213 1.02 -4.81 9.25
N TYR A 214 -0.18 -4.67 9.79
CA TYR A 214 -1.32 -3.99 9.17
C TYR A 214 -1.61 -2.72 9.98
N ASN A 215 -1.14 -1.58 9.50
CA ASN A 215 -1.37 -0.30 10.16
C ASN A 215 -2.62 0.36 9.58
N VAL A 216 -3.61 0.61 10.44
CA VAL A 216 -4.84 1.34 10.12
C VAL A 216 -4.65 2.80 10.57
N ILE A 217 -4.48 3.70 9.61
CA ILE A 217 -3.97 5.06 9.84
C ILE A 217 -4.95 6.13 9.35
N GLY A 218 -5.53 5.90 8.17
CA GLY A 218 -6.33 6.88 7.44
C GLY A 218 -7.66 7.24 8.08
N GLN A 219 -8.35 8.21 7.48
CA GLN A 219 -9.67 8.69 7.94
C GLN A 219 -10.84 8.23 7.07
N THR A 220 -10.58 7.76 5.85
CA THR A 220 -11.62 7.44 4.87
C THR A 220 -11.38 6.06 4.26
N GLY A 221 -12.45 5.41 3.79
CA GLY A 221 -12.39 4.07 3.21
C GLY A 221 -12.73 2.98 4.21
N SER A 222 -12.40 1.73 3.87
CA SER A 222 -12.77 0.55 4.66
C SER A 222 -11.83 -0.63 4.40
N ILE A 223 -11.65 -1.50 5.39
CA ILE A 223 -10.94 -2.77 5.23
C ILE A 223 -11.93 -3.90 5.50
N ASN A 224 -12.18 -4.73 4.51
CA ASN A 224 -13.11 -5.86 4.60
C ASN A 224 -12.35 -7.14 4.32
N ALA A 225 -12.34 -8.06 5.29
CA ALA A 225 -11.81 -9.40 5.08
C ALA A 225 -12.80 -10.50 5.48
N ASN A 226 -12.74 -11.69 4.88
CA ASN A 226 -13.58 -12.81 5.33
C ASN A 226 -13.04 -13.47 6.60
N ASN A 227 -11.72 -13.54 6.74
CA ASN A 227 -11.06 -14.07 7.92
C ASN A 227 -9.67 -13.45 8.16
N ILE A 228 -9.16 -13.68 9.37
CA ILE A 228 -7.75 -13.55 9.72
C ILE A 228 -7.19 -14.97 9.73
N SER A 229 -6.33 -15.30 8.77
CA SER A 229 -5.74 -16.63 8.70
C SER A 229 -4.32 -16.60 9.23
N GLN A 230 -4.08 -17.46 10.21
CA GLN A 230 -2.74 -17.94 10.50
C GLN A 230 -2.41 -18.98 9.42
N ASN A 231 -1.20 -18.96 8.87
CA ASN A 231 -0.79 -20.05 7.98
C ASN A 231 -0.60 -21.34 8.80
N GLN A 232 -0.56 -22.50 8.15
CA GLN A 232 -0.61 -23.85 8.74
C GLN A 232 0.48 -24.18 9.78
N ASN A 233 1.41 -23.26 10.03
CA ASN A 233 2.45 -23.35 11.04
C ASN A 233 2.05 -22.37 12.16
N SER A 234 1.74 -22.88 13.35
CA SER A 234 1.09 -22.23 14.51
C SER A 234 1.77 -20.98 15.11
N GLU A 235 2.71 -20.34 14.42
CA GLU A 235 3.55 -19.25 14.92
C GLU A 235 3.56 -18.02 13.98
N THR A 236 2.56 -17.87 13.11
CA THR A 236 2.47 -16.69 12.24
C THR A 236 2.07 -15.46 13.07
N THR A 237 2.96 -14.47 13.19
CA THR A 237 2.66 -13.27 13.96
C THR A 237 2.06 -12.19 13.05
N ILE A 238 0.80 -11.86 13.30
CA ILE A 238 0.12 -10.69 12.74
C ILE A 238 0.13 -9.58 13.79
N ARG A 239 0.29 -8.33 13.37
CA ARG A 239 0.04 -7.14 14.19
C ARG A 239 -0.91 -6.22 13.43
N ILE A 240 -2.12 -6.08 13.92
CA ILE A 240 -3.11 -5.10 13.44
C ILE A 240 -3.03 -3.90 14.36
N ASN A 241 -2.65 -2.74 13.84
CA ASN A 241 -2.33 -1.58 14.63
C ASN A 241 -3.19 -0.38 14.21
N PHE A 242 -4.07 0.06 15.10
CA PHE A 242 -4.90 1.26 14.89
C PHE A 242 -4.14 2.48 15.41
N GLN A 243 -3.94 3.47 14.55
CA GLN A 243 -3.33 4.74 14.93
C GLN A 243 -4.37 5.72 15.49
N PRO A 244 -3.99 6.62 16.42
CA PRO A 244 -4.89 7.65 16.92
C PRO A 244 -5.46 8.50 15.79
N GLY A 245 -6.77 8.74 15.83
CA GLY A 245 -7.48 9.55 14.82
C GLY A 245 -7.81 8.82 13.51
N THR A 246 -7.54 7.50 13.42
CA THR A 246 -8.02 6.73 12.28
C THR A 246 -9.54 6.65 12.26
N GLY A 247 -10.12 6.81 11.07
CA GLY A 247 -11.55 6.67 10.79
C GLY A 247 -11.89 5.42 9.96
N ILE A 248 -10.90 4.59 9.63
CA ILE A 248 -11.09 3.40 8.80
C ILE A 248 -11.64 2.25 9.66
N PRO A 249 -12.84 1.72 9.35
CA PRO A 249 -13.32 0.49 9.96
C PRO A 249 -12.61 -0.73 9.36
N PHE A 250 -12.40 -1.74 10.20
CA PHE A 250 -11.89 -3.05 9.81
C PHE A 250 -12.93 -4.13 10.14
N THR A 251 -13.50 -4.73 9.10
CA THR A 251 -14.53 -5.76 9.19
C THR A 251 -13.95 -7.15 8.90
N ILE A 252 -14.25 -8.13 9.76
CA ILE A 252 -13.99 -9.56 9.49
C ILE A 252 -15.32 -10.30 9.35
N ALA A 253 -15.78 -10.53 8.11
CA ALA A 253 -17.15 -10.94 7.80
C ALA A 253 -17.63 -12.17 8.60
N ASN A 254 -16.77 -13.18 8.76
CA ASN A 254 -17.13 -14.47 9.37
C ASN A 254 -16.69 -14.62 10.84
N SER A 255 -16.48 -13.52 11.57
CA SER A 255 -16.12 -13.58 12.99
C SER A 255 -16.69 -12.44 13.81
N ASN A 256 -17.50 -12.76 14.82
CA ASN A 256 -18.12 -11.78 15.72
C ASN A 256 -17.33 -11.55 17.02
N GLY A 257 -16.11 -12.06 17.13
CA GLY A 257 -15.28 -11.94 18.34
C GLY A 257 -13.80 -11.82 18.04
N TRP A 258 -13.42 -11.62 16.77
CA TRP A 258 -12.01 -11.60 16.37
C TRP A 258 -11.23 -10.51 17.11
N ALA A 259 -11.80 -9.32 17.30
CA ALA A 259 -11.07 -8.20 17.88
C ALA A 259 -10.63 -8.49 19.33
N GLU A 260 -11.51 -9.10 20.13
CA GLU A 260 -11.17 -9.57 21.49
C GLU A 260 -10.09 -10.66 21.47
N VAL A 261 -10.22 -11.64 20.56
CA VAL A 261 -9.23 -12.72 20.40
C VAL A 261 -7.86 -12.17 20.02
N GLU A 262 -7.80 -11.21 19.10
CA GLU A 262 -6.56 -10.57 18.67
C GLU A 262 -5.98 -9.67 19.77
N TRP A 263 -6.80 -8.95 20.52
CA TRP A 263 -6.35 -8.12 21.66
C TRP A 263 -5.74 -8.96 22.78
N ASN A 264 -6.45 -10.01 23.20
CA ASN A 264 -5.98 -10.91 24.26
C ASN A 264 -4.73 -11.71 23.85
N ALA A 265 -4.47 -11.83 22.55
CA ALA A 265 -3.25 -12.43 22.01
C ALA A 265 -2.15 -11.40 21.70
N ASP A 266 -2.30 -10.14 22.14
CA ASP A 266 -1.41 -9.00 21.87
C ASP A 266 -1.26 -8.63 20.39
N ARG A 267 -2.05 -9.21 19.48
CA ARG A 267 -1.98 -9.02 18.02
C ARG A 267 -2.78 -7.83 17.51
N LEU A 268 -3.76 -7.35 18.27
CA LEU A 268 -4.41 -6.06 18.06
C LEU A 268 -3.74 -4.99 18.92
N LEU A 269 -3.39 -3.87 18.31
CA LEU A 269 -2.56 -2.81 18.88
C LEU A 269 -3.27 -1.46 18.72
N TYR A 270 -3.04 -0.59 19.68
CA TYR A 270 -3.36 0.82 19.60
C TYR A 270 -2.08 1.65 19.70
N ASN A 271 -1.82 2.48 18.68
CA ASN A 271 -0.64 3.35 18.60
C ASN A 271 0.69 2.61 18.83
N GLY A 272 0.79 1.39 18.29
CA GLY A 272 1.97 0.53 18.43
C GLY A 272 2.07 -0.23 19.74
N SER A 273 1.09 -0.12 20.66
CA SER A 273 1.09 -0.84 21.94
C SER A 273 -0.01 -1.89 22.03
N ASN A 274 0.33 -3.06 22.59
CA ASN A 274 -0.57 -4.19 22.84
C ASN A 274 -1.15 -4.22 24.27
N SER A 275 -1.97 -5.21 24.60
CA SER A 275 -2.62 -5.34 25.92
C SER A 275 -1.60 -5.40 27.07
N THR A 276 -0.56 -6.23 26.92
CA THR A 276 0.51 -6.38 27.92
C THR A 276 1.23 -5.06 28.18
N GLU A 277 1.55 -4.30 27.12
CA GLU A 277 2.22 -2.99 27.22
C GLU A 277 1.32 -1.91 27.84
N TRP A 278 0.00 -2.05 27.74
CA TRP A 278 -1.00 -1.25 28.46
C TRP A 278 -1.26 -1.74 29.90
N GLY A 279 -0.35 -2.52 30.48
CA GLY A 279 -0.46 -3.03 31.85
C GLY A 279 -1.47 -4.16 32.01
N GLY A 280 -1.71 -4.94 30.94
CA GLY A 280 -2.70 -6.02 30.93
C GLY A 280 -4.14 -5.52 30.81
N LEU A 281 -4.35 -4.41 30.10
CA LEU A 281 -5.68 -3.84 29.87
C LEU A 281 -6.59 -4.86 29.19
N THR A 282 -7.65 -5.30 29.85
CA THR A 282 -8.57 -6.30 29.30
C THR A 282 -9.32 -5.77 28.07
N TRP A 283 -9.90 -6.65 27.25
CA TRP A 283 -10.75 -6.23 26.13
C TRP A 283 -11.93 -5.34 26.57
N ALA A 284 -12.59 -5.69 27.67
CA ALA A 284 -13.63 -4.85 28.26
C ALA A 284 -13.07 -3.46 28.65
N GLY A 285 -11.84 -3.41 29.17
CA GLY A 285 -11.14 -2.15 29.42
C GLY A 285 -10.83 -1.35 28.15
N ALA A 286 -10.35 -2.03 27.11
CA ALA A 286 -9.99 -1.44 25.81
C ALA A 286 -11.20 -0.85 25.03
N THR A 287 -12.40 -1.33 25.35
CA THR A 287 -13.68 -0.88 24.76
C THR A 287 -14.46 0.08 25.66
N ASN A 288 -13.98 0.38 26.86
CA ASN A 288 -14.58 1.38 27.75
C ASN A 288 -14.26 2.81 27.31
N TRP A 289 -15.09 3.76 27.74
CA TRP A 289 -14.86 5.18 27.48
C TRP A 289 -13.46 5.61 27.94
N ASN A 290 -12.72 6.29 27.06
CA ASN A 290 -11.37 6.80 27.31
C ASN A 290 -10.32 5.73 27.68
N ALA A 291 -10.49 4.49 27.21
CA ALA A 291 -9.59 3.36 27.47
C ALA A 291 -8.10 3.67 27.23
N PHE A 292 -7.80 4.41 26.16
CA PHE A 292 -6.42 4.71 25.75
C PHE A 292 -5.99 6.15 26.07
N GLY A 293 -6.76 6.84 26.90
CA GLY A 293 -6.62 8.28 27.09
C GLY A 293 -7.07 9.08 25.86
N ARG A 294 -7.09 10.42 26.00
CA ARG A 294 -7.49 11.36 24.95
C ARG A 294 -8.85 11.02 24.30
N TYR A 295 -9.75 10.41 25.06
CA TYR A 295 -11.10 10.03 24.66
C TYR A 295 -11.19 8.96 23.57
N TYR A 296 -10.14 8.17 23.39
CA TYR A 296 -10.12 7.05 22.46
C TYR A 296 -10.47 5.72 23.13
N ARG A 297 -11.22 4.89 22.39
CA ARG A 297 -11.51 3.49 22.72
C ARG A 297 -11.71 2.68 21.46
N PHE A 298 -11.55 1.36 21.56
CA PHE A 298 -12.06 0.49 20.51
C PHE A 298 -13.59 0.48 20.55
N ASN A 299 -14.20 0.60 19.37
CA ASN A 299 -15.62 0.37 19.17
C ASN A 299 -15.79 -0.85 18.29
N PHE A 300 -16.47 -1.88 18.81
CA PHE A 300 -16.63 -3.14 18.12
C PHE A 300 -18.11 -3.49 18.03
N GLU A 301 -18.64 -3.52 16.82
CA GLU A 301 -20.06 -3.75 16.54
C GLU A 301 -20.21 -4.91 15.55
N SER A 302 -20.88 -5.97 15.99
CA SER A 302 -21.03 -7.24 15.27
C SER A 302 -19.68 -7.88 14.92
N ASN A 303 -19.06 -7.45 13.83
CA ASN A 303 -17.81 -7.97 13.28
C ASN A 303 -16.85 -6.87 12.80
N THR A 304 -17.21 -5.60 13.04
CA THR A 304 -16.48 -4.43 12.58
C THR A 304 -15.82 -3.74 13.76
N LEU A 305 -14.50 -3.58 13.68
CA LEU A 305 -13.72 -2.79 14.63
C LEU A 305 -13.44 -1.40 14.06
N SER A 306 -13.69 -0.38 14.85
CA SER A 306 -13.27 0.99 14.58
C SER A 306 -12.67 1.63 15.83
N LEU A 307 -12.03 2.77 15.66
CA LEU A 307 -11.57 3.60 16.76
C LEU A 307 -12.61 4.71 16.99
N ALA A 308 -13.23 4.73 18.16
CA ALA A 308 -14.15 5.80 18.54
C ALA A 308 -13.39 6.94 19.24
N TYR A 309 -13.78 8.18 18.93
CA TYR A 309 -13.35 9.39 19.62
C TYR A 309 -14.57 10.07 20.25
N GLU A 310 -14.66 10.02 21.58
CA GLU A 310 -15.85 10.45 22.32
C GLU A 310 -15.49 11.51 23.38
N PRO A 311 -15.13 12.74 22.98
CA PRO A 311 -14.85 13.80 23.95
C PRO A 311 -16.10 14.08 24.78
N PRO A 312 -15.95 14.46 26.06
CA PRO A 312 -17.09 14.80 26.89
C PRO A 312 -17.85 15.98 26.28
N PRO A 313 -19.18 16.05 26.47
CA PRO A 313 -19.97 17.18 26.00
C PRO A 313 -19.37 18.51 26.45
N SER A 314 -19.40 19.51 25.57
CA SER A 314 -18.96 20.87 25.89
C SER A 314 -19.61 21.35 27.20
N GLY A 315 -18.79 21.79 28.16
CA GLY A 315 -19.26 22.21 29.49
C GLY A 315 -19.12 21.16 30.60
N THR A 316 -18.62 19.96 30.31
CA THR A 316 -18.31 18.97 31.34
C THR A 316 -17.06 19.40 32.12
N ALA A 317 -17.22 19.73 33.41
CA ALA A 317 -16.11 19.94 34.32
C ALA A 317 -15.54 18.58 34.77
N ILE A 318 -14.28 18.31 34.45
CA ILE A 318 -13.55 17.18 35.03
C ILE A 318 -13.13 17.61 36.43
N ILE A 319 -13.78 17.08 37.46
CA ILE A 319 -13.36 17.25 38.85
C ILE A 319 -12.25 16.24 39.09
N VAL A 320 -10.99 16.70 39.11
CA VAL A 320 -9.86 15.90 39.59
C VAL A 320 -9.89 15.98 41.11
N GLN A 321 -10.13 14.83 41.76
CA GLN A 321 -9.97 14.68 43.21
C GLN A 321 -8.54 14.32 43.56
#